data_AF-A0A1V5B2D6-F1
#
_entry.id   AF-A0A1V5B2D6-F1
#
_cell.length_a   1.000
_cell.length_b   1.000
_cell.length_c   1.000
_cell.angle_alpha   90.00
_cell.angle_beta   90.00
_cell.angle_gamma   90.00
#
_symmetry.space_group_name_H-M   'P 1'
#
loop_
_entity.id
_entity.type
_entity.pdbx_description
1 polymer ?
#
loop_
_entity_poly.entity_id
_entity_poly.type
_entity_poly.pdbx_seq_one_letter_code
_entity_poly.pdbx_strand_id
1 'polypeptide(L)'
;MESNASNKVNQMKVLCQLAALCLICSIAAISLASGETLDLGPAQISVDLTGLGSYSVEKGSSSSLDHQEKEAEFEYSLYPAKVTAEGTSSQVNIEVHEMSTSMPLDTSISRKDTSIGLEHCIEQSGIVAGRMDLQTEPYQIDGHDGVLAQIDKSGKDPMYIIAYSPDQKDGSGMVVCIVGSDFPWETTKAIFDSLEVKIA
;
A
#
# COMPACT_ATOMS: atom_id res chain seq x y z
N MET A 1 1.48 53.36 -45.67
CA MET A 1 1.67 54.05 -44.38
C MET A 1 0.65 53.46 -43.42
N GLU A 2 1.16 52.99 -42.28
CA GLU A 2 0.44 52.56 -41.06
C GLU A 2 -0.45 51.30 -41.21
N SER A 3 -0.11 50.11 -40.73
CA SER A 3 0.51 49.68 -39.46
C SER A 3 -0.23 50.20 -38.22
N ASN A 4 -1.15 49.39 -37.68
CA ASN A 4 -1.19 49.01 -36.25
C ASN A 4 -2.56 48.42 -35.88
N ALA A 5 -2.72 47.10 -35.96
CA ALA A 5 -3.78 46.42 -35.22
C ALA A 5 -3.60 44.89 -35.05
N SER A 6 -2.51 44.28 -35.52
CA SER A 6 -2.36 42.82 -35.45
C SER A 6 -0.94 42.40 -35.07
N ASN A 7 -0.40 42.97 -34.00
CA ASN A 7 0.91 42.55 -33.50
C ASN A 7 1.11 42.71 -31.98
N LYS A 8 0.05 42.45 -31.19
CA LYS A 8 0.14 42.42 -29.72
C LYS A 8 -0.61 41.28 -29.03
N VAL A 9 -1.00 40.24 -29.76
CA VAL A 9 -1.68 39.05 -29.18
C VAL A 9 -0.85 37.76 -29.33
N ASN A 10 0.24 37.76 -30.11
CA ASN A 10 1.05 36.56 -30.37
C ASN A 10 2.44 36.53 -29.71
N GLN A 11 2.64 37.28 -28.62
CA GLN A 11 3.93 37.40 -27.92
C GLN A 11 3.73 37.38 -26.41
N MET A 12 3.03 36.38 -25.87
CA MET A 12 3.14 35.95 -24.46
C MET A 12 2.23 34.74 -24.23
N LYS A 13 2.78 33.70 -23.59
CA LYS A 13 2.19 32.37 -23.27
C LYS A 13 2.58 31.21 -24.19
N VAL A 14 3.63 31.36 -24.97
CA VAL A 14 4.49 30.21 -25.31
C VAL A 14 5.67 30.27 -24.36
N LEU A 15 5.53 29.68 -23.17
CA LEU A 15 6.64 29.18 -22.35
C LEU A 15 6.08 28.53 -21.07
N CYS A 16 6.74 27.46 -20.63
CA CYS A 16 6.50 26.68 -19.40
C CYS A 16 5.45 25.56 -19.47
N GLN A 17 5.56 24.69 -20.49
CA GLN A 17 5.34 23.26 -20.24
C GLN A 17 6.63 22.69 -19.63
N LEU A 18 6.76 22.78 -18.31
CA LEU A 18 7.71 21.97 -17.55
C LEU A 18 7.12 20.56 -17.46
N ALA A 19 7.38 19.74 -18.49
CA ALA A 19 7.26 18.30 -18.36
C ALA A 19 8.42 17.83 -17.46
N ALA A 20 8.14 17.72 -16.16
CA ALA A 20 9.03 17.02 -15.25
C ALA A 20 9.03 15.54 -15.63
N LEU A 21 9.95 15.14 -16.50
CA LEU A 21 10.36 13.74 -16.64
C LEU A 21 11.05 13.36 -15.33
N CYS A 22 10.27 12.88 -14.35
CA CYS A 22 10.84 12.12 -13.24
C CYS A 22 11.40 10.83 -13.84
N LEU A 23 12.71 10.81 -14.07
CA LEU A 23 13.45 9.61 -14.40
C LEU A 23 13.37 8.70 -13.17
N ILE A 24 12.43 7.76 -13.16
CA ILE A 24 12.26 6.78 -12.09
C ILE A 24 13.45 5.82 -12.20
N CYS A 25 14.45 6.00 -11.36
CA CYS A 25 15.46 4.97 -11.13
C CYS A 25 14.83 3.86 -10.31
N SER A 26 14.17 2.90 -10.97
CA SER A 26 13.80 1.63 -10.32
C SER A 26 15.09 0.87 -10.01
N ILE A 27 15.60 1.01 -8.79
CA ILE A 27 16.72 0.20 -8.30
C ILE A 27 16.14 -1.14 -7.88
N ALA A 28 16.18 -2.13 -8.78
CA ALA A 28 15.97 -3.52 -8.40
C ALA A 28 17.24 -4.01 -7.69
N ALA A 29 17.18 -4.10 -6.36
CA ALA A 29 18.21 -4.79 -5.59
C ALA A 29 17.92 -6.30 -5.62
N ILE A 30 18.91 -7.09 -6.04
CA ILE A 30 18.88 -8.56 -5.91
C ILE A 30 19.43 -8.87 -4.52
N SER A 31 18.59 -9.40 -3.64
CA SER A 31 18.97 -9.77 -2.27
C SER A 31 19.01 -11.30 -2.15
N LEU A 32 19.93 -11.80 -1.32
CA LEU A 32 20.00 -13.22 -0.95
C LEU A 32 19.16 -13.39 0.32
N ALA A 33 18.22 -14.34 0.32
CA ALA A 33 17.51 -14.93 1.46
C ALA A 33 18.10 -14.56 2.84
N SER A 34 17.68 -13.42 3.36
CA SER A 34 17.93 -12.84 4.68
C SER A 34 16.63 -12.12 5.09
N GLY A 35 16.45 -11.86 6.38
CA GLY A 35 15.46 -10.87 6.80
C GLY A 35 15.69 -9.57 6.04
N GLU A 36 14.63 -9.06 5.41
CA GLU A 36 14.63 -7.84 4.61
C GLU A 36 13.99 -6.72 5.44
N THR A 37 14.59 -5.54 5.43
CA THR A 37 14.06 -4.37 6.13
C THR A 37 13.73 -3.27 5.13
N LEU A 38 12.46 -2.87 5.08
CA LEU A 38 11.91 -1.90 4.15
C LEU A 38 11.48 -0.63 4.89
N ASP A 39 12.17 0.48 4.65
CA ASP A 39 11.67 1.80 5.05
C ASP A 39 10.59 2.26 4.05
N LEU A 40 9.34 2.39 4.52
CA LEU A 40 8.15 2.76 3.76
C LEU A 40 7.37 3.87 4.49
N GLY A 41 7.69 5.12 4.14
CA GLY A 41 7.00 6.29 4.70
C GLY A 41 7.14 6.35 6.23
N PRO A 42 6.03 6.24 6.99
CA PRO A 42 6.06 6.32 8.45
C PRO A 42 6.52 5.03 9.14
N ALA A 43 6.78 3.95 8.40
CA ALA A 43 7.07 2.64 8.99
C ALA A 43 8.34 2.01 8.41
N GLN A 44 9.07 1.31 9.27
CA GLN A 44 10.10 0.35 8.91
C GLN A 44 9.55 -1.06 9.11
N ILE A 45 9.47 -1.84 8.03
CA ILE A 45 8.94 -3.20 8.01
C ILE A 45 10.09 -4.18 7.90
N SER A 46 10.18 -5.14 8.83
CA SER A 46 11.08 -6.29 8.70
C SER A 46 10.29 -7.55 8.40
N VAL A 47 10.81 -8.37 7.49
CA VAL A 47 10.15 -9.60 7.03
C VAL A 47 11.18 -10.69 6.71
N ASP A 48 10.92 -11.92 7.11
CA ASP A 48 11.75 -13.07 6.75
C ASP A 48 11.35 -13.63 5.37
N LEU A 49 12.25 -13.44 4.39
CA LEU A 49 12.07 -13.91 3.02
C LEU A 49 13.01 -15.09 2.69
N THR A 50 13.65 -15.68 3.69
CA THR A 50 14.65 -16.75 3.48
C THR A 50 14.08 -17.95 2.73
N GLY A 51 12.80 -18.26 2.96
CA GLY A 51 12.08 -19.34 2.27
C GLY A 51 11.83 -19.12 0.78
N LEU A 52 12.03 -17.90 0.26
CA LEU A 52 11.77 -17.56 -1.15
C LEU A 52 12.98 -17.80 -2.07
N GLY A 53 14.18 -18.04 -1.50
CA GLY A 53 15.42 -18.12 -2.28
C GLY A 53 15.90 -16.75 -2.76
N SER A 54 16.19 -16.63 -4.06
CA SER A 54 16.55 -15.34 -4.66
C SER A 54 15.30 -14.51 -4.94
N TYR A 55 15.35 -13.23 -4.62
CA TYR A 55 14.24 -12.30 -4.88
C TYR A 55 14.74 -10.91 -5.22
N SER A 56 13.85 -10.12 -5.80
CA SER A 56 14.04 -8.68 -6.00
C SER A 56 13.03 -7.89 -5.20
N VAL A 57 13.43 -6.69 -4.77
CA VAL A 57 12.57 -5.72 -4.09
C VAL A 57 12.43 -4.48 -4.95
N GLU A 58 11.20 -4.02 -5.14
CA GLU A 58 10.86 -2.77 -5.81
C GLU A 58 9.99 -1.92 -4.88
N LYS A 59 10.48 -0.74 -4.49
CA LYS A 59 9.67 0.27 -3.80
C LYS A 59 8.97 1.13 -4.84
N GLY A 60 7.65 1.25 -4.72
CA GLY A 60 6.87 2.12 -5.59
C GLY A 60 6.91 3.57 -5.12
N SER A 61 6.42 4.47 -5.97
CA SER A 61 6.24 5.87 -5.60
C SER A 61 5.12 5.99 -4.57
N SER A 62 5.32 6.84 -3.57
CA SER A 62 4.23 7.21 -2.66
C SER A 62 3.15 7.98 -3.42
N SER A 63 1.90 7.79 -3.03
CA SER A 63 0.76 8.55 -3.56
C SER A 63 -0.07 9.10 -2.40
N SER A 64 -0.79 10.19 -2.65
CA SER A 64 -1.73 10.75 -1.69
C SER A 64 -3.13 10.81 -2.30
N LEU A 65 -4.12 10.45 -1.51
CA LEU A 65 -5.53 10.50 -1.85
C LEU A 65 -6.24 11.39 -0.81
N ASP A 66 -7.07 12.30 -1.29
CA ASP A 66 -7.90 13.12 -0.42
C ASP A 66 -9.19 12.35 -0.14
N HIS A 67 -9.36 11.87 1.09
CA HIS A 67 -10.55 11.13 1.49
C HIS A 67 -11.63 12.13 1.89
N GLN A 68 -12.32 12.67 0.89
CA GLN A 68 -13.46 13.58 1.08
C GLN A 68 -14.79 12.82 1.09
N GLU A 69 -14.95 11.84 1.96
CA GLU A 69 -16.30 11.43 2.32
C GLU A 69 -16.90 12.47 3.25
N LYS A 70 -18.19 12.81 3.05
CA LYS A 70 -18.90 13.89 3.77
C LYS A 70 -18.88 13.81 5.31
N GLU A 71 -18.31 12.76 5.89
CA GLU A 71 -18.32 12.45 7.33
C GLU A 71 -16.96 12.00 7.90
N ALA A 72 -15.93 11.80 7.07
CA ALA A 72 -14.55 11.58 7.49
C ALA A 72 -13.64 12.34 6.51
N GLU A 73 -13.06 13.46 6.96
CA GLU A 73 -12.18 14.30 6.16
C GLU A 73 -10.74 14.08 6.65
N PHE A 74 -9.97 13.30 5.90
CA PHE A 74 -8.57 13.05 6.19
C PHE A 74 -7.78 12.83 4.89
N GLU A 75 -6.48 13.09 4.97
CA GLU A 75 -5.54 12.81 3.89
C GLU A 75 -4.99 11.41 4.08
N TYR A 76 -4.87 10.69 2.97
CA TYR A 76 -4.39 9.32 2.90
C TYR A 76 -3.06 9.33 2.15
N SER A 77 -2.00 8.77 2.70
CA SER A 77 -0.75 8.52 1.96
C SER A 77 -0.46 7.03 1.89
N LEU A 78 -0.07 6.57 0.69
CA LEU A 78 0.19 5.18 0.37
C LEU A 78 1.67 5.00 0.05
N TYR A 79 2.32 4.00 0.64
CA TYR A 79 3.72 3.67 0.44
C TYR A 79 3.88 2.20 0.04
N PRO A 80 3.85 1.89 -1.27
CA PRO A 80 3.89 0.51 -1.75
C PRO A 80 5.32 -0.03 -1.93
N ALA A 81 5.46 -1.33 -1.74
CA ALA A 81 6.61 -2.13 -2.12
C ALA A 81 6.18 -3.51 -2.63
N LYS A 82 7.04 -4.11 -3.45
CA LYS A 82 6.83 -5.41 -4.04
C LYS A 82 8.08 -6.25 -3.93
N VAL A 83 7.92 -7.49 -3.52
CA VAL A 83 8.94 -8.53 -3.52
C VAL A 83 8.56 -9.55 -4.57
N THR A 84 9.46 -9.84 -5.51
CA THR A 84 9.26 -10.86 -6.54
C THR A 84 10.29 -11.96 -6.38
N ALA A 85 9.85 -13.21 -6.19
CA ALA A 85 10.76 -14.35 -6.11
C ALA A 85 11.20 -14.77 -7.53
N GLU A 86 12.49 -14.98 -7.73
CA GLU A 86 13.04 -15.35 -9.03
C GLU A 86 12.51 -16.71 -9.50
N GLY A 87 12.22 -16.81 -10.80
CA GLY A 87 11.74 -18.06 -11.40
C GLY A 87 10.27 -18.41 -11.10
N THR A 88 9.54 -17.53 -10.40
CA THR A 88 8.10 -17.69 -10.15
C THR A 88 7.32 -16.46 -10.64
N SER A 89 6.00 -16.59 -10.74
CA SER A 89 5.11 -15.44 -10.89
C SER A 89 4.56 -14.94 -9.56
N SER A 90 4.98 -15.56 -8.45
CA SER A 90 4.48 -15.24 -7.11
C SER A 90 5.24 -14.05 -6.52
N GLN A 91 4.52 -13.26 -5.75
CA GLN A 91 4.97 -11.98 -5.22
C GLN A 91 4.36 -11.72 -3.85
N VAL A 92 5.12 -10.97 -3.04
CA VAL A 92 4.61 -10.33 -1.83
C VAL A 92 4.44 -8.85 -2.15
N ASN A 93 3.26 -8.30 -1.89
CA ASN A 93 2.99 -6.87 -1.99
C ASN A 93 2.84 -6.32 -0.58
N ILE A 94 3.50 -5.21 -0.30
CA ILE A 94 3.50 -4.56 0.99
C ILE A 94 3.06 -3.12 0.75
N GLU A 95 2.14 -2.61 1.53
CA GLU A 95 1.71 -1.22 1.43
C GLU A 95 1.49 -0.66 2.83
N VAL A 96 2.08 0.51 3.09
CA VAL A 96 1.84 1.26 4.33
C VAL A 96 0.90 2.41 4.02
N HIS A 97 -0.13 2.53 4.82
CA HIS A 97 -1.13 3.59 4.75
C HIS A 97 -0.90 4.53 5.92
N GLU A 98 -0.78 5.82 5.66
CA GLU A 98 -0.71 6.87 6.66
C GLU A 98 -1.93 7.78 6.54
N MET A 99 -2.71 7.86 7.61
CA MET A 99 -3.84 8.78 7.72
C MET A 99 -3.39 10.04 8.46
N SER A 100 -3.82 11.21 8.00
CA SER A 100 -3.44 12.49 8.63
C SER A 100 -3.98 12.70 10.05
N THR A 101 -4.94 11.86 10.47
CA THR A 101 -5.48 11.81 11.83
C THR A 101 -5.78 10.37 12.22
N SER A 102 -5.84 10.09 13.52
CA SER A 102 -6.23 8.78 14.03
C SER A 102 -7.69 8.49 13.70
N MET A 103 -7.93 7.32 13.09
CA MET A 103 -9.25 6.88 12.64
C MET A 103 -9.64 5.56 13.30
N PRO A 104 -10.95 5.28 13.46
CA PRO A 104 -11.41 3.97 13.92
C PRO A 104 -11.01 2.87 12.94
N LEU A 105 -10.45 1.77 13.45
CA LEU A 105 -9.95 0.64 12.65
C LEU A 105 -10.73 -0.65 12.89
N ASP A 106 -11.29 -0.81 14.09
CA ASP A 106 -12.12 -1.95 14.51
C ASP A 106 -13.64 -1.73 14.28
N THR A 107 -13.99 -0.52 13.88
CA THR A 107 -15.35 -0.06 13.61
C THR A 107 -15.35 0.73 12.29
N SER A 108 -16.53 1.16 11.84
CA SER A 108 -16.62 1.89 10.58
C SER A 108 -15.92 3.26 10.66
N ILE A 109 -15.12 3.55 9.63
CA ILE A 109 -14.42 4.83 9.43
C ILE A 109 -15.40 5.98 9.15
N SER A 110 -16.55 5.68 8.54
CA SER A 110 -17.54 6.67 8.09
C SER A 110 -18.95 6.17 8.38
N ARG A 111 -19.90 7.03 8.80
CA ARG A 111 -21.26 6.53 9.14
C ARG A 111 -22.06 6.02 7.93
N LYS A 112 -21.58 6.31 6.71
CA LYS A 112 -22.19 5.86 5.45
C LYS A 112 -21.52 4.60 4.90
N ASP A 113 -20.25 4.41 5.22
CA ASP A 113 -19.55 3.18 4.95
C ASP A 113 -19.93 2.15 6.03
N THR A 114 -20.23 0.92 5.62
CA THR A 114 -20.43 -0.19 6.55
C THR A 114 -19.15 -0.99 6.77
N SER A 115 -18.12 -0.72 5.98
CA SER A 115 -16.85 -1.42 6.02
C SER A 115 -16.09 -1.05 7.29
N ILE A 116 -15.55 -2.06 7.96
CA ILE A 116 -14.71 -1.87 9.15
C ILE A 116 -13.41 -1.21 8.70
N GLY A 117 -12.79 -0.37 9.53
CA GLY A 117 -11.69 0.48 9.09
C GLY A 117 -10.49 -0.26 8.48
N LEU A 118 -10.08 -1.41 9.04
CA LEU A 118 -9.03 -2.23 8.41
C LEU A 118 -9.45 -2.82 7.06
N GLU A 119 -10.73 -3.20 6.90
CA GLU A 119 -11.27 -3.71 5.63
C GLU A 119 -11.31 -2.58 4.59
N HIS A 120 -11.74 -1.39 4.99
CA HIS A 120 -11.71 -0.20 4.17
C HIS A 120 -10.29 0.10 3.69
N CYS A 121 -9.27 0.00 4.57
CA CYS A 121 -7.87 0.15 4.17
C CYS A 121 -7.47 -0.90 3.12
N ILE A 122 -7.86 -2.17 3.27
CA ILE A 122 -7.61 -3.19 2.25
C ILE A 122 -8.29 -2.84 0.91
N GLU A 123 -9.52 -2.34 0.94
CA GLU A 123 -10.26 -1.95 -0.27
C GLU A 123 -9.64 -0.75 -0.99
N GLN A 124 -9.04 0.20 -0.25
CA GLN A 124 -8.31 1.33 -0.83
C GLN A 124 -6.89 0.96 -1.29
N SER A 125 -6.41 -0.24 -0.96
CA SER A 125 -5.06 -0.66 -1.26
C SER A 125 -4.81 -0.86 -2.75
N GLY A 126 -3.60 -0.53 -3.21
CA GLY A 126 -3.12 -0.89 -4.54
C GLY A 126 -2.94 -2.40 -4.77
N ILE A 127 -3.02 -3.22 -3.70
CA ILE A 127 -2.91 -4.68 -3.75
C ILE A 127 -4.18 -5.33 -4.31
N VAL A 128 -5.35 -4.76 -4.02
CA VAL A 128 -6.66 -5.27 -4.44
C VAL A 128 -7.08 -4.59 -5.74
N ALA A 129 -7.27 -5.38 -6.80
CA ALA A 129 -7.69 -4.84 -8.09
C ALA A 129 -9.22 -4.74 -8.20
N GLY A 130 -9.77 -3.56 -7.94
CA GLY A 130 -11.21 -3.28 -8.10
C GLY A 130 -12.07 -3.78 -6.94
N ARG A 131 -13.40 -3.75 -7.10
CA ARG A 131 -14.33 -4.26 -6.08
C ARG A 131 -14.37 -5.79 -6.14
N MET A 132 -13.62 -6.44 -5.27
CA MET A 132 -13.68 -7.89 -5.07
C MET A 132 -14.50 -8.19 -3.82
N ASP A 133 -15.19 -9.33 -3.81
CA ASP A 133 -15.84 -9.84 -2.59
C ASP A 133 -14.75 -10.24 -1.60
N LEU A 134 -14.44 -9.33 -0.67
CA LEU A 134 -13.46 -9.53 0.38
C LEU A 134 -14.09 -10.37 1.49
N GLN A 135 -13.55 -11.56 1.75
CA GLN A 135 -13.89 -12.32 2.94
C GLN A 135 -12.79 -12.11 3.97
N THR A 136 -13.17 -11.59 5.14
CA THR A 136 -12.26 -11.23 6.23
C THR A 136 -12.55 -12.05 7.48
N GLU A 137 -11.49 -12.36 8.22
CA GLU A 137 -11.57 -12.93 9.57
C GLU A 137 -10.53 -12.28 10.49
N PRO A 138 -10.77 -12.24 11.81
CA PRO A 138 -9.77 -11.72 12.76
C PRO A 138 -8.46 -12.51 12.69
N TYR A 139 -7.33 -11.81 12.75
CA TYR A 139 -5.99 -12.41 12.72
C TYR A 139 -5.04 -11.66 13.65
N GLN A 140 -4.02 -12.35 14.20
CA GLN A 140 -3.03 -11.75 15.11
C GLN A 140 -1.71 -11.58 14.39
N ILE A 141 -1.15 -10.37 14.39
CA ILE A 141 0.09 -10.03 13.66
C ILE A 141 0.98 -9.24 14.61
N ASP A 142 2.17 -9.74 14.91
CA ASP A 142 3.11 -9.11 15.87
C ASP A 142 2.48 -8.75 17.23
N GLY A 143 1.49 -9.54 17.68
CA GLY A 143 0.74 -9.28 18.91
C GLY A 143 -0.31 -8.18 18.82
N HIS A 144 -0.57 -7.63 17.63
CA HIS A 144 -1.65 -6.70 17.33
C HIS A 144 -2.87 -7.42 16.76
N ASP A 145 -4.05 -6.87 17.07
CA ASP A 145 -5.29 -7.24 16.40
C ASP A 145 -5.25 -6.76 14.95
N GLY A 146 -5.62 -7.65 14.03
CA GLY A 146 -5.72 -7.35 12.61
C GLY A 146 -6.76 -8.21 11.92
N VAL A 147 -6.74 -8.17 10.59
CA VAL A 147 -7.63 -8.96 9.74
C VAL A 147 -6.82 -9.76 8.74
N LEU A 148 -7.26 -10.98 8.48
CA LEU A 148 -6.85 -11.80 7.34
C LEU A 148 -7.98 -11.78 6.32
N ALA A 149 -7.67 -11.42 5.10
CA ALA A 149 -8.56 -11.44 3.96
C ALA A 149 -8.09 -12.45 2.92
N GLN A 150 -9.05 -13.09 2.24
CA GLN A 150 -8.79 -13.97 1.11
C GLN A 150 -9.47 -13.43 -0.14
N ILE A 151 -8.73 -13.45 -1.25
CA ILE A 151 -9.23 -13.08 -2.57
C ILE A 151 -9.07 -14.26 -3.53
N ASP A 152 -10.19 -14.82 -3.94
CA ASP A 152 -10.23 -15.91 -4.91
C ASP A 152 -10.02 -15.38 -6.34
N LYS A 153 -8.78 -15.48 -6.83
CA LYS A 153 -8.44 -15.14 -8.22
C LYS A 153 -8.81 -16.30 -9.15
N SER A 154 -10.09 -16.42 -9.49
CA SER A 154 -10.57 -17.19 -10.67
C SER A 154 -9.89 -18.57 -10.87
N GLY A 155 -9.74 -19.37 -9.81
CA GLY A 155 -9.27 -20.75 -9.86
C GLY A 155 -7.74 -20.98 -9.95
N LYS A 156 -6.92 -19.95 -9.76
CA LYS A 156 -5.49 -20.09 -9.39
C LYS A 156 -5.32 -19.57 -7.96
N ASP A 157 -4.31 -20.11 -7.27
CA ASP A 157 -4.10 -19.99 -5.82
C ASP A 157 -4.58 -18.65 -5.24
N PRO A 158 -5.38 -18.69 -4.14
CA PRO A 158 -5.94 -17.48 -3.57
C PRO A 158 -4.84 -16.53 -3.13
N MET A 159 -5.10 -15.24 -3.26
CA MET A 159 -4.26 -14.21 -2.65
C MET A 159 -4.74 -13.99 -1.22
N TYR A 160 -3.84 -14.09 -0.27
CA TYR A 160 -4.10 -13.76 1.12
C TYR A 160 -3.56 -12.37 1.42
N ILE A 161 -4.29 -11.60 2.20
CA ILE A 161 -3.92 -10.25 2.59
C ILE A 161 -4.11 -10.12 4.08
N ILE A 162 -3.13 -9.60 4.79
CA ILE A 162 -3.30 -9.17 6.18
C ILE A 162 -3.24 -7.66 6.28
N ALA A 163 -4.01 -7.10 7.21
CA ALA A 163 -3.91 -5.70 7.58
C ALA A 163 -3.97 -5.54 9.10
N TYR A 164 -3.12 -4.67 9.64
CA TYR A 164 -3.11 -4.29 11.05
C TYR A 164 -2.49 -2.91 11.24
N SER A 165 -2.69 -2.32 12.41
CA SER A 165 -2.10 -1.03 12.77
C SER A 165 -1.17 -1.18 13.99
N PRO A 166 0.14 -0.97 13.82
CA PRO A 166 1.11 -1.07 14.93
C PRO A 166 0.97 0.07 15.95
N ASP A 167 0.36 1.20 15.56
CA ASP A 167 0.08 2.33 16.44
C ASP A 167 -1.35 2.31 17.01
N GLN A 168 -2.10 1.24 16.75
CA GLN A 168 -3.49 1.14 17.21
C GLN A 168 -3.57 1.18 18.74
N LYS A 169 -4.44 2.07 19.22
CA LYS A 169 -4.79 2.18 20.63
C LYS A 169 -6.28 2.43 20.77
N ASP A 170 -6.92 1.68 21.66
CA ASP A 170 -8.36 1.80 21.93
C ASP A 170 -9.23 1.74 20.65
N GLY A 171 -8.85 0.88 19.70
CA GLY A 171 -9.59 0.68 18.44
C GLY A 171 -9.23 1.63 17.30
N SER A 172 -8.40 2.64 17.53
CA SER A 172 -8.05 3.67 16.53
C SER A 172 -6.54 3.76 16.26
N GLY A 173 -6.15 4.14 15.04
CA GLY A 173 -4.75 4.25 14.62
C GLY A 173 -4.57 5.20 13.44
N MET A 174 -3.32 5.58 13.13
CA MET A 174 -2.96 6.42 11.98
C MET A 174 -2.22 5.65 10.90
N VAL A 175 -1.48 4.60 11.27
CA VAL A 175 -0.66 3.83 10.35
C VAL A 175 -1.23 2.43 10.22
N VAL A 176 -1.55 2.01 8.99
CA VAL A 176 -1.98 0.64 8.68
C VAL A 176 -0.95 -0.02 7.77
N CYS A 177 -0.49 -1.20 8.16
CA CYS A 177 0.38 -2.04 7.36
C CYS A 177 -0.46 -3.13 6.69
N ILE A 178 -0.37 -3.22 5.36
CA ILE A 178 -1.08 -4.21 4.55
C ILE A 178 -0.06 -5.06 3.81
N VAL A 179 -0.18 -6.38 3.94
CA VAL A 179 0.72 -7.34 3.28
C VAL A 179 -0.10 -8.39 2.56
N GLY A 180 0.07 -8.48 1.24
CA GLY A 180 -0.57 -9.46 0.38
C GLY A 180 0.44 -10.45 -0.20
N SER A 181 0.07 -11.72 -0.29
CA SER A 181 0.89 -12.79 -0.86
C SER A 181 0.04 -13.73 -1.72
N ASP A 182 0.58 -14.13 -2.88
CA ASP A 182 0.00 -15.16 -3.75
C ASP A 182 0.87 -16.44 -3.81
N PHE A 183 1.71 -16.64 -2.78
CA PHE A 183 2.36 -17.92 -2.53
C PHE A 183 1.40 -18.93 -1.89
N PRO A 184 1.69 -20.24 -1.96
CA PRO A 184 0.97 -21.26 -1.18
C PRO A 184 0.89 -20.88 0.30
N TRP A 185 -0.22 -21.27 0.94
CA TRP A 185 -0.56 -20.82 2.30
C TRP A 185 0.59 -20.99 3.31
N GLU A 186 1.29 -22.12 3.31
CA GLU A 186 2.40 -22.35 4.27
C GLU A 186 3.53 -21.30 4.14
N THR A 187 3.87 -20.91 2.91
CA THR A 187 4.88 -19.87 2.65
C THR A 187 4.34 -18.49 3.02
N THR A 188 3.10 -18.21 2.63
CA THR A 188 2.40 -16.97 2.98
C THR A 188 2.29 -16.76 4.48
N LYS A 189 1.92 -17.81 5.22
CA LYS A 189 1.81 -17.78 6.67
C LYS A 189 3.18 -17.53 7.32
N ALA A 190 4.23 -18.19 6.85
CA ALA A 190 5.58 -17.96 7.35
C ALA A 190 6.03 -16.51 7.16
N ILE A 191 5.70 -15.90 6.01
CA ILE A 191 5.94 -14.47 5.75
C ILE A 191 5.17 -13.63 6.77
N PHE A 192 3.86 -13.86 6.93
CA PHE A 192 3.01 -13.08 7.83
C PHE A 192 3.43 -13.19 9.29
N ASP A 193 3.78 -14.39 9.75
CA ASP A 193 4.24 -14.64 11.13
C ASP A 193 5.60 -13.99 11.43
N SER A 194 6.36 -13.63 10.40
CA SER A 194 7.69 -13.01 10.53
C SER A 194 7.70 -11.49 10.49
N LEU A 195 6.53 -10.86 10.28
CA LEU A 195 6.44 -9.41 10.16
C LEU A 195 6.71 -8.74 11.50
N GLU A 196 7.61 -7.77 11.48
CA GLU A 196 7.81 -6.82 12.56
C GLU A 196 7.73 -5.40 11.99
N VAL A 197 6.97 -4.51 12.63
CA VAL A 197 6.82 -3.13 12.17
C VAL A 197 7.20 -2.13 13.25
N LYS A 198 8.05 -1.18 12.88
CA LYS A 198 8.45 -0.05 13.73
C LYS A 198 7.97 1.25 13.11
N ILE A 199 7.20 2.02 13.86
CA ILE A 199 6.81 3.38 13.47
C ILE A 199 7.97 4.35 13.73
N ALA A 200 8.18 5.27 12.78
CA ALA A 200 9.24 6.27 12.79
C ALA A 200 9.00 7.44 13.77
#